data_AF-A0A533Y5M0-F1
#
_entry.id   AF-A0A533Y5M0-F1
#
_cell.length_a   1.000
_cell.length_b   1.000
_cell.length_c   1.000
_cell.angle_alpha   90.00
_cell.angle_beta   90.00
_cell.angle_gamma   90.00
#
_symmetry.space_group_name_H-M   'P 1'
#
loop_
_entity.id
_entity.type
_entity.pdbx_description
1 polymer ?
#
loop_
_entity_poly.entity_id
_entity_poly.type
_entity_poly.pdbx_seq_one_letter_code
_entity_poly.pdbx_strand_id
1 'polypeptide(L)'
;RVWPRGISKERARLADWRKDLAPSTPLRKWFGHDPAKWKAFRTRYRTELKRSGQIEALKELAKLSRRKTVTLVYGAADEQHNQAVALKEFLLAARRSSVL
;
A
#
# COMPACT_ATOMS: atom_id res chain seq x y z
N ARG A 1 -1.83 8.89 -0.92
CA ARG A 1 -1.28 9.57 0.30
C ARG A 1 -2.35 10.36 1.10
N VAL A 2 -3.58 9.86 1.22
CA VAL A 2 -4.67 10.59 1.90
C VAL A 2 -5.13 9.75 3.09
N TRP A 3 -5.41 10.40 4.21
CA TRP A 3 -6.00 9.74 5.40
C TRP A 3 -7.46 9.37 5.15
N PRO A 4 -8.00 8.30 5.74
CA PRO A 4 -9.43 8.10 5.83
C PRO A 4 -10.10 9.30 6.52
N ARG A 5 -11.26 9.71 6.01
CA ARG A 5 -12.08 10.73 6.69
C ARG A 5 -12.73 10.10 7.93
N GLY A 6 -12.93 10.88 8.99
CA GLY A 6 -13.67 10.45 10.18
C GLY A 6 -12.87 9.71 11.26
N ILE A 7 -11.58 9.44 11.02
CA ILE A 7 -10.68 8.84 12.01
C ILE A 7 -9.53 9.83 12.23
N SER A 8 -9.17 10.18 13.47
CA SER A 8 -7.94 10.96 13.71
C SER A 8 -6.72 10.04 13.74
N LYS A 9 -5.53 10.57 13.47
CA LYS A 9 -4.29 9.79 13.56
C LYS A 9 -4.08 9.24 14.96
N GLU A 10 -4.40 10.04 15.96
CA GLU A 10 -4.33 9.68 17.38
C GLU A 10 -5.28 8.52 17.70
N ARG A 11 -6.52 8.53 17.18
CA ARG A 11 -7.48 7.43 17.36
C ARG A 11 -7.03 6.14 16.70
N ALA A 12 -6.33 6.23 15.56
CA ALA A 12 -5.86 5.06 14.84
C ALA A 12 -4.67 4.34 15.50
N ARG A 13 -4.05 4.96 16.53
CA ARG A 13 -2.88 4.42 17.27
C ARG A 13 -1.82 3.80 16.33
N LEU A 14 -1.60 4.42 15.17
CA LEU A 14 -0.61 3.92 14.22
C LEU A 14 0.78 4.28 14.71
N ALA A 15 1.63 3.26 14.87
CA ALA A 15 3.01 3.43 15.29
C ALA A 15 3.87 4.19 14.26
N ASP A 16 3.48 4.19 12.98
CA ASP A 16 4.19 4.89 11.91
C ASP A 16 3.23 5.23 10.76
N TRP A 17 3.44 6.38 10.10
CA TRP A 17 2.76 6.73 8.87
C TRP A 17 3.75 6.78 7.70
N ARG A 18 3.76 5.69 6.92
CA ARG A 18 4.58 5.57 5.69
C ARG A 18 3.84 6.01 4.44
N LYS A 19 3.71 7.34 4.23
CA LYS A 19 3.03 7.94 3.07
C LYS A 19 3.67 7.53 1.76
N ASP A 20 4.97 7.29 1.78
CA ASP A 20 5.77 7.04 0.58
C ASP A 20 5.52 5.65 0.01
N LEU A 21 4.97 4.74 0.81
CA LEU A 21 4.49 3.45 0.33
C LEU A 21 3.12 3.54 -0.35
N ALA A 22 2.37 4.64 -0.25
CA ALA A 22 1.07 4.80 -0.89
C ALA A 22 1.21 5.22 -2.37
N PRO A 23 0.24 4.89 -3.26
CA PRO A 23 0.33 5.30 -4.65
C PRO A 23 0.26 6.83 -4.77
N SER A 24 0.82 7.34 -5.88
CA SER A 24 0.75 8.75 -6.21
C SER A 24 -0.69 9.23 -6.40
N THR A 25 -0.91 10.54 -6.27
CA THR A 25 -2.23 11.13 -6.56
C THR A 25 -2.64 10.91 -8.02
N PRO A 26 -1.77 11.13 -9.03
CA PRO A 26 -2.09 10.82 -10.43
C PRO A 26 -2.50 9.36 -10.63
N LEU A 27 -1.76 8.40 -10.09
CA LEU A 27 -2.07 6.98 -10.27
C LEU A 27 -3.40 6.60 -9.63
N ARG A 28 -3.69 7.13 -8.43
CA ARG A 28 -4.98 6.90 -7.77
C ARG A 28 -6.16 7.50 -8.56
N LYS A 29 -6.00 8.72 -9.11
CA LYS A 29 -7.02 9.34 -9.97
C LYS A 29 -7.24 8.53 -11.24
N TRP A 30 -6.17 8.06 -11.87
CA TRP A 30 -6.25 7.21 -13.07
C TRP A 30 -6.95 5.88 -12.82
N PHE A 31 -6.66 5.24 -11.68
CA PHE A 31 -7.32 4.00 -11.28
C PHE A 31 -8.82 4.22 -11.05
N GLY A 32 -9.18 5.30 -10.35
CA GLY A 32 -10.58 5.70 -10.18
C GLY A 32 -11.47 4.65 -9.53
N HIS A 33 -10.89 3.66 -8.83
CA HIS A 33 -11.60 2.48 -8.30
C HIS A 33 -12.32 1.64 -9.36
N ASP A 34 -11.84 1.67 -10.61
CA ASP A 34 -12.36 0.84 -11.70
C ASP A 34 -11.75 -0.57 -11.64
N PRO A 35 -12.52 -1.63 -11.34
CA PRO A 35 -12.01 -2.99 -11.22
C PRO A 35 -11.36 -3.50 -12.52
N ALA A 36 -11.80 -3.03 -13.69
CA ALA A 36 -11.21 -3.42 -14.97
C ALA A 36 -9.74 -2.95 -15.09
N LYS A 37 -9.38 -1.87 -14.39
CA LYS A 37 -8.01 -1.34 -14.33
C LYS A 37 -7.16 -1.98 -13.24
N TRP A 38 -7.71 -2.85 -12.40
CA TRP A 38 -7.04 -3.35 -11.19
C TRP A 38 -5.68 -4.00 -11.45
N LYS A 39 -5.63 -4.92 -12.43
CA LYS A 39 -4.38 -5.60 -12.81
C LYS A 39 -3.30 -4.58 -13.20
N ALA A 40 -3.67 -3.59 -14.00
CA ALA A 40 -2.75 -2.57 -14.47
C ALA A 40 -2.38 -1.54 -13.39
N PHE A 41 -3.30 -1.23 -12.46
CA PHE A 41 -3.03 -0.42 -11.29
C PHE A 41 -1.95 -1.06 -10.40
N ARG A 42 -2.07 -2.36 -10.08
CA ARG A 42 -1.05 -3.07 -9.28
C ARG A 42 0.33 -3.00 -9.92
N THR A 43 0.43 -3.25 -11.23
CA THR A 43 1.70 -3.16 -11.96
C THR A 43 2.29 -1.76 -11.91
N ARG A 44 1.49 -0.72 -12.24
CA ARG A 44 1.95 0.68 -12.21
C ARG A 44 2.37 1.11 -10.81
N TYR A 45 1.63 0.71 -9.79
CA TYR A 45 1.94 1.03 -8.39
C TYR A 45 3.26 0.39 -7.94
N ARG A 46 3.51 -0.87 -8.27
CA ARG A 46 4.81 -1.51 -8.00
C ARG A 46 5.95 -0.79 -8.72
N THR A 47 5.73 -0.34 -9.96
CA THR A 47 6.72 0.45 -10.71
C THR A 47 6.97 1.82 -10.07
N GLU A 48 5.94 2.50 -9.56
CA GLU A 48 6.13 3.75 -8.80
C GLU A 48 7.03 3.51 -7.59
N LEU A 49 6.76 2.46 -6.79
CA LEU A 49 7.58 2.12 -5.62
C LEU A 49 9.04 1.83 -5.97
N LYS A 50 9.28 1.15 -7.11
CA LYS A 50 10.62 0.93 -7.65
C LYS A 50 11.32 2.25 -7.99
N ARG A 51 10.65 3.12 -8.75
CA ARG A 51 11.22 4.40 -9.21
C ARG A 51 11.45 5.38 -8.08
N SER A 52 10.63 5.36 -7.04
CA SER A 52 10.78 6.24 -5.87
C SER A 52 11.73 5.68 -4.80
N GLY A 53 12.45 4.59 -5.08
CA GLY A 53 13.40 3.98 -4.13
C GLY A 53 12.76 3.35 -2.89
N GLN A 54 11.45 3.08 -2.92
CA GLN A 54 10.69 2.63 -1.74
C GLN A 54 10.66 1.10 -1.57
N ILE A 55 11.38 0.36 -2.42
CA ILE A 55 11.41 -1.10 -2.37
C ILE A 55 12.05 -1.61 -1.09
N GLU A 56 13.12 -0.97 -0.61
CA GLU A 56 13.74 -1.38 0.65
C GLU A 56 12.85 -1.07 1.85
N ALA A 57 12.18 0.09 1.85
CA ALA A 57 11.16 0.39 2.86
C ALA A 57 10.03 -0.66 2.89
N LEU A 58 9.57 -1.12 1.73
CA LEU A 58 8.58 -2.19 1.61
C LEU A 58 9.12 -3.53 2.15
N LYS A 59 10.37 -3.89 1.83
CA LYS A 59 11.02 -5.12 2.34
C LYS A 59 11.21 -5.09 3.84
N GLU A 60 11.62 -3.96 4.42
CA GLU A 60 11.73 -3.80 5.87
C GLU A 60 10.37 -3.94 6.56
N LEU A 61 9.32 -3.34 5.99
CA LEU A 61 7.96 -3.53 6.51
C LEU A 61 7.51 -4.99 6.38
N ALA A 62 7.88 -5.68 5.31
CA ALA A 62 7.60 -7.11 5.12
C ALA A 62 8.33 -7.97 6.16
N LYS A 63 9.59 -7.68 6.47
CA LYS A 63 10.35 -8.34 7.56
C LYS A 63 9.69 -8.10 8.91
N LEU A 64 9.31 -6.85 9.21
CA LEU A 64 8.62 -6.50 10.45
C LEU A 64 7.29 -7.26 10.60
N SER A 65 6.55 -7.41 9.50
CA SER A 65 5.27 -8.12 9.49
C SER A 65 5.37 -9.63 9.79
N ARG A 66 6.59 -10.20 9.80
CA ARG A 66 6.83 -11.57 10.28
C ARG A 66 6.84 -11.68 11.81
N ARG A 67 7.13 -10.58 12.51
CA ARG A 67 7.28 -10.53 13.97
C ARG A 67 6.12 -9.82 14.67
N LYS A 68 5.44 -8.92 13.95
CA LYS A 68 4.34 -8.10 14.49
C LYS A 68 3.22 -7.98 13.48
N THR A 69 2.00 -7.79 13.97
CA THR A 69 0.85 -7.44 13.12
C THR A 69 1.08 -6.07 12.48
N VAL A 70 0.94 -5.99 11.16
CA VAL A 70 0.93 -4.73 10.41
C VAL A 70 -0.50 -4.46 9.96
N THR A 71 -1.08 -3.38 10.47
CA THR A 71 -2.43 -2.92 10.10
C THR A 71 -2.32 -1.94 8.94
N LEU A 72 -2.95 -2.25 7.81
CA LEU A 72 -3.07 -1.34 6.66
C LEU A 72 -4.44 -0.69 6.68
N VAL A 73 -4.46 0.64 6.71
CA VAL A 73 -5.69 1.42 6.76
C VAL A 73 -5.98 2.02 5.39
N TYR A 74 -7.24 1.96 4.97
CA TYR A 74 -7.71 2.54 3.71
C TYR A 74 -9.08 3.20 3.89
N GLY A 75 -9.46 4.03 2.92
CA GLY A 75 -10.78 4.63 2.82
C GLY A 75 -11.28 4.52 1.39
N ALA A 76 -11.86 3.36 1.05
CA ALA A 76 -12.46 3.05 -0.24
C ALA A 76 -13.70 2.18 0.00
N ALA A 77 -14.75 2.36 -0.81
CA ALA A 77 -15.95 1.52 -0.71
C ALA A 77 -15.69 0.10 -1.24
N ASP A 78 -14.85 -0.04 -2.25
CA ASP A 78 -14.39 -1.34 -2.75
C ASP A 78 -13.30 -1.91 -1.82
N GLU A 79 -13.68 -2.93 -1.05
CA GLU A 79 -12.79 -3.63 -0.13
C GLU A 79 -11.80 -4.58 -0.82
N GLN A 80 -12.08 -4.96 -2.07
CA GLN A 80 -11.27 -5.91 -2.85
C GLN A 80 -10.25 -5.21 -3.75
N HIS A 81 -10.58 -4.04 -4.29
CA HIS A 81 -9.74 -3.29 -5.23
C HIS A 81 -9.37 -1.90 -4.68
N ASN A 82 -8.43 -1.89 -3.74
CA ASN A 82 -7.90 -0.66 -3.17
C ASN A 82 -6.39 -0.75 -2.88
N GLN A 83 -5.78 0.39 -2.60
CA GLN A 83 -4.33 0.48 -2.36
C GLN A 83 -3.82 -0.40 -1.21
N ALA A 84 -4.62 -0.64 -0.16
CA ALA A 84 -4.19 -1.47 0.97
C ALA A 84 -4.15 -2.95 0.58
N VAL A 85 -5.10 -3.42 -0.23
CA VAL A 85 -5.08 -4.79 -0.78
C VAL A 85 -3.83 -4.98 -1.66
N ALA A 86 -3.56 -4.04 -2.58
CA ALA A 86 -2.35 -4.11 -3.41
C ALA A 86 -1.07 -4.13 -2.55
N LEU A 87 -0.97 -3.25 -1.56
CA LEU A 87 0.20 -3.17 -0.69
C LEU A 87 0.35 -4.44 0.17
N LYS A 88 -0.74 -5.03 0.65
CA LYS A 88 -0.76 -6.33 1.35
C LYS A 88 -0.18 -7.42 0.46
N GLU A 89 -0.61 -7.51 -0.80
CA GLU A 89 -0.06 -8.48 -1.75
C GLU A 89 1.45 -8.31 -1.93
N PHE A 90 1.92 -7.06 -2.07
CA PHE A 90 3.34 -6.77 -2.25
C PHE A 90 4.17 -7.15 -1.01
N LEU A 91 3.67 -6.86 0.19
CA LEU A 91 4.31 -7.27 1.45
C LEU A 91 4.39 -8.79 1.57
N LEU A 92 3.30 -9.51 1.25
CA LEU A 92 3.28 -10.97 1.28
C LEU A 92 4.21 -11.59 0.24
N ALA A 93 4.33 -10.99 -0.95
CA ALA A 93 5.30 -11.40 -1.96
C ALA A 93 6.74 -11.18 -1.48
N ALA A 94 7.04 -10.01 -0.91
CA ALA A 94 8.34 -9.68 -0.32
C ALA A 94 8.71 -10.59 0.86
N ARG A 95 7.73 -11.13 1.58
CA ARG A 95 7.96 -12.14 2.63
C ARG A 95 8.38 -13.49 2.06
N ARG A 96 7.99 -13.83 0.84
CA ARG A 96 8.29 -15.14 0.23
C ARG A 96 9.58 -15.14 -0.60
N SER A 97 9.96 -13.99 -1.15
CA SER A 97 11.16 -13.86 -2.00
C SER A 97 12.24 -13.02 -1.33
N SER A 98 13.51 -13.45 -1.39
CA SER A 98 14.67 -12.61 -1.06
C SER A 98 14.97 -11.52 -2.09
N VAL A 99 14.25 -11.47 -3.23
CA VAL A 99 14.44 -10.49 -4.32
C VAL A 99 13.07 -10.03 -4.88
N LEU A 100 12.89 -8.72 -5.11
CA LEU A 100 11.66 -8.06 -5.60
C LEU A 100 11.92 -7.24 -6.87
#